data_AF-A0AAV7ATS8-F1
#
_entry.id   AF-A0AAV7ATS8-F1
#
_cell.length_a   1.000
_cell.length_b   1.000
_cell.length_c   1.000
_cell.angle_alpha   90.00
_cell.angle_beta   90.00
_cell.angle_gamma   90.00
#
_symmetry.space_group_name_H-M   'P 1'
#
loop_
_entity.id
_entity.type
_entity.pdbx_description
1 polymer ?
#
loop_
_entity_poly.entity_id
_entity_poly.type
_entity_poly.pdbx_seq_one_letter_code
_entity_poly.pdbx_strand_id
1 'polypeptide(L)'
;MGHGTLPRLFSPVTDPSSVDLEKVANVIVEQSLRDATFSKESGKMCYTIIQAESKESGRSIFRSSLLNRLQTEYRNREEMRARSVQEWVCYVSFICNIFDYLRINNMPMLALVNPVYDCLFQLAQPESLQREEEVDCLVLQLHKVGEQLEKMNAQKMDELFSLLRDSFLLQNALGSLAQLLLLEMIEYRAAGWKMTDAAQKYYYSEVSE
;
A
#
# COMPACT_ATOMS: atom_id res chain seq x y z
N MET A 1 -26.84 4.96 25.59
CA MET A 1 -25.66 5.61 26.21
C MET A 1 -24.45 5.16 25.42
N GLY A 2 -23.68 6.09 24.84
CA GLY A 2 -22.40 5.77 24.19
C GLY A 2 -22.21 6.26 22.75
N HIS A 3 -22.59 7.50 22.42
CA HIS A 3 -22.07 8.15 21.21
C HIS A 3 -20.60 8.52 21.47
N GLY A 4 -19.68 7.76 20.88
CA GLY A 4 -18.27 8.12 20.80
C GLY A 4 -18.10 9.34 19.91
N THR A 5 -17.96 10.51 20.54
CA THR A 5 -17.54 11.76 19.91
C THR A 5 -16.16 11.60 19.27
N LEU A 6 -16.11 11.48 17.94
CA LEU A 6 -14.94 11.83 17.14
C LEU A 6 -14.69 13.34 17.31
N PRO A 7 -13.67 13.79 18.07
CA PRO A 7 -13.45 15.20 18.26
C PRO A 7 -12.73 15.76 17.03
N ARG A 8 -13.44 16.57 16.23
CA ARG A 8 -12.98 17.82 15.57
C ARG A 8 -11.51 17.94 15.11
N LEU A 9 -10.88 16.89 14.59
CA LEU A 9 -9.52 16.97 14.01
C LEU A 9 -9.50 17.29 12.51
N PHE A 10 -10.67 17.41 11.88
CA PHE A 10 -10.82 17.58 10.44
C PHE A 10 -11.65 18.81 10.05
N SER A 11 -11.46 19.95 10.73
CA SER A 11 -11.63 21.21 9.99
C SER A 11 -10.55 21.26 8.91
N PRO A 12 -10.82 21.80 7.70
CA PRO A 12 -9.78 21.96 6.70
C PRO A 12 -8.61 22.67 7.38
N VAL A 13 -7.40 22.12 7.25
CA VAL A 13 -6.18 22.69 7.81
C VAL A 13 -6.05 24.10 7.25
N THR A 14 -6.53 25.09 8.01
CA THR A 14 -6.58 26.50 7.60
C THR A 14 -5.29 27.23 7.96
N ASP A 15 -4.41 26.62 8.77
CA ASP A 15 -3.08 27.15 9.08
C ASP A 15 -2.15 26.04 9.67
N PRO A 16 -1.28 25.41 8.86
CA PRO A 16 -0.22 24.50 9.27
C PRO A 16 0.68 25.03 10.40
N SER A 17 0.82 26.34 10.58
CA SER A 17 1.66 26.93 11.65
C SER A 17 1.00 26.88 13.04
N SER A 18 -0.31 26.63 13.10
CA SER A 18 -1.10 26.53 14.33
C SER A 18 -1.24 25.10 14.88
N VAL A 19 -0.72 24.11 14.15
CA VAL A 19 -0.92 22.68 14.43
C VAL A 19 0.41 21.98 14.64
N ASP A 20 0.48 21.09 15.63
CA ASP A 20 1.63 20.22 15.84
C ASP A 20 1.70 19.15 14.73
N LEU A 21 2.44 19.47 13.67
CA LEU A 21 2.60 18.64 12.48
C LEU A 21 3.23 17.27 12.78
N GLU A 22 4.06 17.15 13.82
CA GLU A 22 4.61 15.87 14.25
C GLU A 22 3.53 14.98 14.85
N LYS A 23 2.68 15.56 15.71
CA LYS A 23 1.52 14.84 16.26
C LYS A 23 0.52 14.43 15.18
N VAL A 24 0.27 15.28 14.18
CA VAL A 24 -0.62 14.93 13.06
C VAL A 24 -0.07 13.75 12.27
N ALA A 25 1.23 13.75 11.94
CA ALA A 25 1.86 12.63 11.24
C ALA A 25 1.70 11.31 12.02
N ASN A 26 1.95 11.34 13.34
CA ASN A 26 1.78 10.16 14.20
C ASN A 26 0.33 9.64 14.22
N VAL A 27 -0.66 10.53 14.36
CA VAL A 27 -2.08 10.13 14.36
C VAL A 27 -2.50 9.54 13.02
N ILE A 28 -2.04 10.11 11.90
CA ILE A 28 -2.34 9.57 10.57
C ILE A 28 -1.78 8.17 10.41
N VAL A 29 -0.53 7.92 10.83
CA VAL A 29 0.07 6.58 10.74
C VAL A 29 -0.71 5.61 11.62
N GLU A 30 -0.96 5.95 12.89
CA GLU A 30 -1.70 5.09 13.82
C GLU A 30 -3.10 4.75 13.33
N GLN A 31 -3.82 5.71 12.75
CA GLN A 31 -5.14 5.45 12.19
C GLN A 31 -5.06 4.60 10.91
N SER A 32 -4.05 4.83 10.07
CA SER A 32 -3.83 4.04 8.84
C SER A 32 -3.50 2.57 9.13
N LEU A 33 -2.91 2.27 10.28
CA LEU A 33 -2.65 0.90 10.72
C LEU A 33 -3.91 0.17 11.24
N ARG A 34 -4.90 0.92 11.73
CA ARG A 34 -6.10 0.36 12.37
C ARG A 34 -7.32 0.28 11.46
N ASP A 35 -7.38 1.13 10.43
CA ASP A 35 -8.55 1.28 9.57
C ASP A 35 -8.14 1.16 8.10
N ALA A 36 -8.56 0.07 7.46
CA ALA A 36 -8.26 -0.22 6.06
C ALA A 36 -8.86 0.80 5.09
N THR A 37 -10.00 1.41 5.42
CA THR A 37 -10.62 2.47 4.60
C THR A 37 -9.78 3.74 4.71
N PHE A 38 -9.40 4.11 5.92
CA PHE A 38 -8.54 5.27 6.15
C PHE A 38 -7.16 5.10 5.50
N SER A 39 -6.57 3.90 5.59
CA SER A 39 -5.30 3.57 4.94
C SER A 39 -5.30 3.89 3.45
N LYS A 40 -6.40 3.59 2.74
CA LYS A 40 -6.58 3.85 1.30
C LYS A 40 -6.60 5.35 0.95
N GLU A 41 -7.24 6.16 1.79
CA GLU A 41 -7.45 7.60 1.56
C GLU A 41 -6.33 8.50 2.11
N SER A 42 -5.55 8.00 3.08
CA SER A 42 -4.57 8.81 3.81
C SER A 42 -3.41 9.32 2.95
N GLY A 43 -3.10 8.66 1.83
CA GLY A 43 -2.07 9.12 0.88
C GLY A 43 -2.34 10.52 0.33
N LYS A 44 -3.58 10.80 -0.09
CA LYS A 44 -4.01 12.12 -0.59
C LYS A 44 -3.96 13.19 0.50
N MET A 45 -4.31 12.81 1.74
CA MET A 45 -4.25 13.70 2.90
C MET A 45 -2.80 14.09 3.19
N CYS A 46 -1.89 13.12 3.27
CA CYS A 46 -0.45 13.34 3.46
C CYS A 46 0.13 14.24 2.38
N TYR A 47 -0.20 13.99 1.11
CA TYR A 47 0.22 14.84 -0.01
C TYR A 47 -0.25 16.29 0.18
N THR A 48 -1.52 16.48 0.51
CA THR A 48 -2.11 17.83 0.68
C THR A 48 -1.41 18.60 1.81
N ILE A 49 -1.12 17.95 2.94
CA ILE A 49 -0.43 18.56 4.08
C ILE A 49 1.01 18.94 3.70
N ILE A 50 1.73 18.05 3.00
CA ILE A 50 3.11 18.30 2.57
C ILE A 50 3.19 19.49 1.59
N GLN A 51 2.24 19.58 0.67
CA GLN A 51 2.16 20.70 -0.27
C GLN A 51 1.84 22.03 0.44
N ALA A 52 0.99 22.02 1.48
CA ALA A 52 0.71 23.19 2.28
C ALA A 52 1.94 23.62 3.10
N GLU A 53 2.58 22.68 3.79
CA GLU A 53 3.78 22.91 4.61
C GLU A 53 4.93 23.53 3.80
N SER A 54 5.19 22.99 2.60
CA SER A 54 6.24 23.48 1.72
C SER A 54 6.01 24.91 1.22
N LYS A 55 4.75 25.35 1.10
CA LYS A 55 4.43 26.70 0.61
C LYS A 55 4.57 27.77 1.69
N GLU A 56 4.27 27.45 2.94
CA GLU A 56 4.23 28.43 4.02
C GLU A 56 5.57 28.66 4.71
N SER A 57 6.34 27.60 4.94
CA SER A 57 7.47 27.66 5.88
C SER A 57 8.82 27.30 5.28
N GLY A 58 8.84 26.66 4.10
CA GLY A 58 10.04 26.02 3.53
C GLY A 58 10.60 24.88 4.41
N ARG A 59 9.91 24.52 5.50
CA ARG A 59 10.28 23.41 6.39
C ARG A 59 9.62 22.12 5.90
N SER A 60 10.05 20.98 6.44
CA SER A 60 9.48 19.67 6.12
C SER A 60 9.30 18.80 7.37
N ILE A 61 8.69 19.38 8.41
CA ILE A 61 8.43 18.76 9.71
C ILE A 61 7.46 17.59 9.53
N PHE A 62 6.29 17.83 8.94
CA PHE A 62 5.29 16.78 8.71
C PHE A 62 5.87 15.65 7.86
N ARG A 63 6.48 15.99 6.71
CA ARG A 63 7.09 14.99 5.82
C ARG A 63 8.15 14.17 6.52
N SER A 64 9.05 14.81 7.27
CA SER A 64 10.14 14.10 7.96
C SER A 64 9.59 13.21 9.08
N SER A 65 8.63 13.71 9.86
CA SER A 65 7.96 12.93 10.91
C SER A 65 7.23 11.71 10.34
N LEU A 66 6.46 11.90 9.25
CA LEU A 66 5.76 10.82 8.55
C LEU A 66 6.72 9.73 8.06
N LEU A 67 7.82 10.11 7.40
CA LEU A 67 8.80 9.15 6.89
C LEU A 67 9.56 8.44 8.00
N ASN A 68 9.91 9.15 9.07
CA ASN A 68 10.56 8.56 10.25
C ASN A 68 9.64 7.54 10.92
N ARG A 69 8.35 7.87 11.08
CA ARG A 69 7.38 6.94 11.66
C ARG A 69 7.16 5.73 10.76
N LEU A 70 6.97 5.91 9.45
CA LEU A 70 6.89 4.82 8.48
C LEU A 70 8.11 3.89 8.51
N GLN A 71 9.30 4.46 8.67
CA GLN A 71 10.54 3.69 8.79
C GLN A 71 10.60 2.88 10.09
N THR A 72 10.10 3.42 11.20
CA THR A 72 9.99 2.68 12.47
C THR A 72 9.05 1.49 12.31
N GLU A 73 7.87 1.68 11.73
CA GLU A 73 6.92 0.59 11.49
C GLU A 73 7.50 -0.45 10.50
N TYR A 74 8.22 -0.01 9.46
CA TYR A 74 8.91 -0.91 8.51
C TYR A 74 9.91 -1.83 9.20
N ARG A 75 10.68 -1.32 10.17
CA ARG A 75 11.68 -2.11 10.92
C ARG A 75 11.02 -3.18 11.78
N ASN A 76 9.81 -2.92 12.28
CA ASN A 76 9.05 -3.82 13.15
C ASN A 76 8.03 -4.68 12.37
N ARG A 77 8.08 -4.69 11.03
CA ARG A 77 7.06 -5.33 10.18
C ARG A 77 6.83 -6.81 10.45
N GLU A 78 7.89 -7.54 10.81
CA GLU A 78 7.79 -8.98 11.10
C GLU A 78 6.99 -9.21 12.39
N GLU A 79 7.27 -8.42 13.44
CA GLU A 79 6.51 -8.43 14.69
C GLU A 79 5.07 -7.97 14.46
N MET A 80 4.86 -6.92 13.66
CA MET A 80 3.54 -6.43 13.28
C MET A 80 2.72 -7.53 12.61
N ARG A 81 3.29 -8.20 11.61
CA ARG A 81 2.65 -9.32 10.89
C ARG A 81 2.36 -10.50 11.82
N ALA A 82 3.25 -10.81 12.75
CA ALA A 82 3.04 -11.87 13.73
C ALA A 82 1.93 -11.53 14.74
N ARG A 83 1.79 -10.24 15.09
CA ARG A 83 0.78 -9.73 16.01
C ARG A 83 -0.61 -9.68 15.37
N SER A 84 -0.71 -9.13 14.16
CA SER A 84 -1.99 -8.92 13.47
C SER A 84 -1.80 -8.85 11.96
N VAL A 85 -2.41 -9.79 11.24
CA VAL A 85 -2.45 -9.79 9.77
C VAL A 85 -3.13 -8.52 9.24
N GLN A 86 -4.26 -8.14 9.86
CA GLN A 86 -4.99 -6.92 9.51
C GLN A 86 -4.13 -5.66 9.63
N GLU A 87 -3.37 -5.53 10.73
CA GLU A 87 -2.48 -4.38 10.94
C GLU A 87 -1.36 -4.35 9.88
N TRP A 88 -0.81 -5.53 9.57
CA TRP A 88 0.20 -5.68 8.53
C TRP A 88 -0.30 -5.30 7.14
N VAL A 89 -1.46 -5.81 6.69
CA VAL A 89 -2.00 -5.45 5.36
C VAL A 89 -2.44 -3.98 5.30
N CYS A 90 -2.88 -3.40 6.42
CA CYS A 90 -3.12 -1.97 6.55
C CYS A 90 -1.83 -1.15 6.38
N TYR A 91 -0.72 -1.60 6.97
CA TYR A 91 0.60 -1.00 6.80
C TYR A 91 1.08 -1.07 5.35
N VAL A 92 1.00 -2.25 4.72
CA VAL A 92 1.42 -2.42 3.32
C VAL A 92 0.59 -1.52 2.39
N SER A 93 -0.72 -1.49 2.58
CA SER A 93 -1.60 -0.57 1.85
C SER A 93 -1.16 0.88 2.06
N PHE A 94 -0.87 1.27 3.31
CA PHE A 94 -0.48 2.63 3.63
C PHE A 94 0.84 3.04 2.98
N ILE A 95 1.90 2.21 3.07
CA ILE A 95 3.20 2.54 2.44
C ILE A 95 3.09 2.60 0.91
N CYS A 96 2.29 1.74 0.29
CA CYS A 96 1.99 1.81 -1.14
C CYS A 96 1.22 3.10 -1.50
N ASN A 97 0.28 3.55 -0.65
CA ASN A 97 -0.44 4.80 -0.87
C ASN A 97 0.48 6.02 -0.71
N ILE A 98 1.39 6.01 0.26
CA ILE A 98 2.39 7.06 0.38
C ILE A 98 3.33 7.06 -0.82
N PHE A 99 3.76 5.88 -1.29
CA PHE A 99 4.56 5.76 -2.51
C PHE A 99 3.81 6.30 -3.74
N ASP A 100 2.50 6.05 -3.86
CA ASP A 100 1.67 6.51 -4.97
C ASP A 100 1.39 8.03 -4.94
N TYR A 101 1.16 8.63 -3.78
CA TYR A 101 0.83 10.05 -3.72
C TYR A 101 2.03 10.97 -3.54
N LEU A 102 3.08 10.49 -2.86
CA LEU A 102 4.21 11.36 -2.51
C LEU A 102 5.17 11.48 -3.70
N ARG A 103 5.31 12.72 -4.18
CA ARG A 103 6.18 13.08 -5.31
C ARG A 103 7.13 14.20 -4.92
N ILE A 104 8.38 14.09 -5.35
CA ILE A 104 9.37 15.17 -5.32
C ILE A 104 9.67 15.52 -6.77
N ASN A 105 9.43 16.76 -7.19
CA ASN A 105 9.62 17.20 -8.58
C ASN A 105 8.93 16.28 -9.61
N ASN A 106 7.68 15.88 -9.33
CA ASN A 106 6.89 14.92 -10.11
C ASN A 106 7.43 13.48 -10.17
N MET A 107 8.50 13.15 -9.46
CA MET A 107 9.05 11.79 -9.37
C MET A 107 8.61 11.10 -8.06
N PRO A 108 8.28 9.80 -8.08
CA PRO A 108 8.08 9.02 -6.86
C PRO A 108 9.33 9.04 -5.98
N MET A 109 9.13 8.98 -4.67
CA MET A 109 10.23 9.03 -3.71
C MET A 109 11.03 7.73 -3.73
N LEU A 110 12.26 7.77 -4.25
CA LEU A 110 13.14 6.61 -4.39
C LEU A 110 13.40 5.88 -3.05
N ALA A 111 13.39 6.61 -1.93
CA ALA A 111 13.57 6.04 -0.60
C ALA A 111 12.48 5.01 -0.21
N LEU A 112 11.30 5.05 -0.86
CA LEU A 112 10.20 4.13 -0.60
C LEU A 112 10.19 2.92 -1.54
N VAL A 113 10.95 2.94 -2.64
CA VAL A 113 10.95 1.85 -3.64
C VAL A 113 11.33 0.52 -3.00
N ASN A 114 12.45 0.46 -2.28
CA ASN A 114 12.90 -0.77 -1.63
C ASN A 114 11.93 -1.24 -0.52
N PRO A 115 11.53 -0.39 0.44
CA PRO A 115 10.53 -0.77 1.44
C PRO A 115 9.23 -1.33 0.86
N VAL A 116 8.72 -0.75 -0.24
CA VAL A 116 7.52 -1.25 -0.92
C VAL A 116 7.78 -2.62 -1.53
N TYR A 117 8.89 -2.79 -2.27
CA TYR A 117 9.26 -4.11 -2.79
C TYR A 117 9.36 -5.15 -1.69
N ASP A 118 10.05 -4.86 -0.59
CA ASP A 118 10.23 -5.81 0.51
C ASP A 118 8.88 -6.25 1.10
N CYS A 119 7.90 -5.34 1.18
CA CYS A 119 6.54 -5.69 1.58
C CYS A 119 5.84 -6.61 0.57
N LEU A 120 5.96 -6.32 -0.73
CA LEU A 120 5.38 -7.17 -1.79
C LEU A 120 6.04 -8.55 -1.84
N PHE A 121 7.36 -8.63 -1.68
CA PHE A 121 8.10 -9.88 -1.56
C PHE A 121 7.67 -10.69 -0.33
N GLN A 122 7.39 -10.04 0.80
CA GLN A 122 6.85 -10.68 1.98
C GLN A 122 5.44 -11.25 1.73
N LEU A 123 4.57 -10.50 1.04
CA LEU A 123 3.22 -10.97 0.67
C LEU A 123 3.25 -12.08 -0.40
N ALA A 124 4.30 -12.14 -1.21
CA ALA A 124 4.51 -13.17 -2.22
C ALA A 124 5.16 -14.46 -1.68
N GLN A 125 5.53 -14.51 -0.39
CA GLN A 125 6.08 -15.73 0.20
C GLN A 125 5.02 -16.84 0.25
N PRO A 126 5.44 -18.12 0.14
CA PRO A 126 4.52 -19.25 0.18
C PRO A 126 3.54 -19.25 1.36
N GLU A 127 4.01 -18.93 2.56
CA GLU A 127 3.17 -18.91 3.75
C GLU A 127 2.15 -17.76 3.74
N SER A 128 2.47 -16.67 3.05
CA SER A 128 1.58 -15.52 2.87
C SER A 128 0.49 -15.81 1.86
N LEU A 129 0.82 -16.53 0.78
CA LEU A 129 -0.13 -16.88 -0.28
C LEU A 129 -1.22 -17.88 0.17
N GLN A 130 -1.06 -18.46 1.35
CA GLN A 130 -2.09 -19.28 2.01
C GLN A 130 -3.14 -18.44 2.76
N ARG A 131 -2.95 -17.11 2.89
CA ARG A 131 -3.84 -16.21 3.62
C ARG A 131 -4.50 -15.25 2.65
N GLU A 132 -5.81 -15.42 2.46
CA GLU A 132 -6.59 -14.63 1.48
C GLU A 132 -6.41 -13.11 1.68
N GLU A 133 -6.44 -12.62 2.91
CA GLU A 133 -6.21 -11.20 3.23
C GLU A 133 -4.88 -10.64 2.68
N GLU A 134 -3.82 -11.45 2.69
CA GLU A 134 -2.51 -11.03 2.18
C GLU A 134 -2.43 -11.10 0.66
N VAL A 135 -3.08 -12.10 0.04
CA VAL A 135 -3.18 -12.22 -1.42
C VAL A 135 -3.99 -11.05 -1.99
N ASP A 136 -5.13 -10.74 -1.37
CA ASP A 136 -5.94 -9.57 -1.73
C ASP A 136 -5.14 -8.28 -1.62
N CYS A 137 -4.38 -8.12 -0.53
CA CYS A 137 -3.52 -6.96 -0.34
C CYS A 137 -2.46 -6.85 -1.44
N LEU A 138 -1.76 -7.95 -1.74
CA LEU A 138 -0.71 -8.02 -2.77
C LEU A 138 -1.24 -7.59 -4.13
N VAL A 139 -2.34 -8.19 -4.57
CA VAL A 139 -2.95 -7.95 -5.88
C VAL A 139 -3.45 -6.52 -5.96
N LEU A 140 -4.15 -6.03 -4.91
CA LEU A 140 -4.58 -4.63 -4.85
C LEU A 140 -3.41 -3.64 -4.96
N GLN A 141 -2.29 -3.91 -4.29
CA GLN A 141 -1.12 -3.03 -4.37
C GLN A 141 -0.45 -3.10 -5.73
N LEU A 142 -0.34 -4.28 -6.33
CA LEU A 142 0.25 -4.45 -7.67
C LEU A 142 -0.59 -3.77 -8.75
N HIS A 143 -1.92 -3.87 -8.68
CA HIS A 143 -2.83 -3.10 -9.54
C HIS A 143 -2.60 -1.58 -9.40
N LYS A 144 -2.36 -1.12 -8.17
CA LYS A 144 -2.21 0.31 -7.88
C LYS A 144 -0.84 0.88 -8.27
N VAL A 145 0.25 0.24 -7.84
CA VAL A 145 1.62 0.79 -7.94
C VAL A 145 2.57 -0.06 -8.76
N GLY A 146 2.14 -1.20 -9.29
CA GLY A 146 3.00 -2.16 -9.97
C GLY A 146 3.70 -1.60 -11.21
N GLU A 147 2.97 -0.97 -12.13
CA GLU A 147 3.56 -0.35 -13.33
C GLU A 147 4.58 0.73 -12.95
N GLN A 148 4.27 1.51 -11.91
CA GLN A 148 5.19 2.55 -11.42
C GLN A 148 6.45 1.95 -10.81
N LEU A 149 6.34 0.90 -9.99
CA LEU A 149 7.48 0.21 -9.40
C LEU A 149 8.36 -0.42 -10.47
N GLU A 150 7.76 -1.07 -11.47
CA GLU A 150 8.51 -1.69 -12.57
C GLU A 150 9.35 -0.66 -13.34
N LYS A 151 8.80 0.54 -13.60
CA LYS A 151 9.56 1.63 -14.21
C LYS A 151 10.75 2.08 -13.35
N MET A 152 10.69 1.91 -12.03
CA MET A 152 11.79 2.23 -11.11
C MET A 152 12.81 1.10 -11.00
N ASN A 153 12.37 -0.17 -11.05
CA ASN A 153 13.24 -1.34 -10.98
C ASN A 153 12.60 -2.59 -11.63
N ALA A 154 12.76 -2.72 -12.94
CA ALA A 154 12.20 -3.85 -13.70
C ALA A 154 12.74 -5.21 -13.23
N GLN A 155 14.03 -5.28 -12.87
CA GLN A 155 14.66 -6.53 -12.40
C GLN A 155 13.98 -7.05 -11.12
N LYS A 156 13.74 -6.19 -10.13
CA LYS A 156 13.02 -6.60 -8.91
C LYS A 156 11.57 -7.04 -9.21
N MET A 157 10.93 -6.42 -10.20
CA MET A 157 9.60 -6.85 -10.62
C MET A 157 9.61 -8.22 -11.30
N ASP A 158 10.65 -8.53 -12.09
CA ASP A 158 10.86 -9.85 -12.68
C ASP A 158 11.07 -10.94 -11.62
N GLU A 159 11.90 -10.64 -10.61
CA GLU A 159 12.13 -11.52 -9.46
C GLU A 159 10.83 -11.78 -8.69
N LEU A 160 10.05 -10.72 -8.40
CA LEU A 160 8.76 -10.85 -7.71
C LEU A 160 7.78 -11.74 -8.49
N PHE A 161 7.61 -11.49 -9.79
CA PHE A 161 6.70 -12.29 -10.61
C PHE A 161 7.21 -13.70 -10.91
N SER A 162 8.52 -13.95 -10.79
CA SER A 162 9.05 -15.32 -10.82
C SER A 162 8.58 -16.08 -9.59
N LEU A 163 8.63 -15.47 -8.39
CA LEU A 163 8.09 -16.09 -7.18
C LEU A 163 6.58 -16.37 -7.26
N LEU A 164 5.80 -15.46 -7.85
CA LEU A 164 4.36 -15.67 -8.03
C LEU A 164 4.08 -16.85 -8.98
N ARG A 165 4.83 -16.98 -10.07
CA ARG A 165 4.69 -18.10 -11.01
C ARG A 165 5.13 -19.42 -10.36
N ASP A 166 6.26 -19.43 -9.67
CA ASP A 166 6.75 -20.61 -8.97
C ASP A 166 5.75 -21.07 -7.91
N SER A 167 5.17 -20.13 -7.16
CA SER A 167 4.12 -20.42 -6.19
C SER A 167 2.87 -20.98 -6.86
N PHE A 168 2.41 -20.37 -7.95
CA PHE A 168 1.24 -20.85 -8.70
C PHE A 168 1.43 -22.25 -9.27
N LEU A 169 2.64 -22.59 -9.74
CA LEU A 169 2.94 -23.88 -10.36
C LEU A 169 3.27 -24.99 -9.35
N LEU A 170 3.96 -24.66 -8.25
CA LEU A 170 4.57 -25.65 -7.35
C LEU A 170 3.81 -25.81 -6.02
N GLN A 171 2.98 -24.85 -5.60
CA GLN A 171 2.24 -24.99 -4.35
C GLN A 171 0.96 -25.80 -4.54
N ASN A 172 0.99 -27.03 -4.03
CA ASN A 172 -0.10 -28.00 -4.13
C ASN A 172 -1.39 -27.62 -3.34
N ALA A 173 -1.41 -26.50 -2.61
CA ALA A 173 -2.47 -26.17 -1.67
C ALA A 173 -2.95 -24.70 -1.71
N LEU A 174 -2.69 -23.95 -2.79
CA LEU A 174 -3.28 -22.61 -2.93
C LEU A 174 -4.81 -22.68 -2.92
N GLY A 175 -5.46 -21.81 -2.16
CA GLY A 175 -6.92 -21.65 -2.19
C GLY A 175 -7.38 -21.21 -3.58
N SER A 176 -8.60 -21.60 -3.98
CA SER A 176 -9.12 -21.31 -5.33
C SER A 176 -9.15 -19.82 -5.65
N LEU A 177 -9.49 -18.97 -4.66
CA LEU A 177 -9.44 -17.52 -4.82
C LEU A 177 -8.01 -17.02 -5.04
N ALA A 178 -7.05 -17.52 -4.26
CA ALA A 178 -5.64 -17.15 -4.42
C ALA A 178 -5.11 -17.57 -5.80
N GLN A 179 -5.46 -18.76 -6.29
CA GLN A 179 -5.12 -19.20 -7.64
C GLN A 179 -5.69 -18.25 -8.71
N LEU A 180 -6.98 -17.90 -8.59
CA LEU A 180 -7.65 -17.01 -9.53
C LEU A 180 -6.99 -15.62 -9.57
N LEU A 181 -6.72 -15.03 -8.40
CA LEU A 181 -6.12 -13.71 -8.28
C LEU A 181 -4.67 -13.67 -8.74
N LEU A 182 -3.88 -14.71 -8.44
CA LEU A 182 -2.50 -14.80 -8.94
C LEU A 182 -2.45 -14.95 -10.45
N LEU A 183 -3.35 -15.76 -11.03
CA LEU A 183 -3.44 -15.91 -12.48
C LEU A 183 -3.81 -14.59 -13.15
N GLU A 184 -4.85 -13.91 -12.64
CA GLU A 184 -5.25 -12.58 -13.10
C GLU A 184 -4.06 -11.62 -13.08
N MET A 185 -3.32 -11.59 -11.96
CA MET A 185 -2.22 -10.65 -11.82
C MET A 185 -1.06 -10.95 -12.78
N ILE A 186 -0.76 -12.23 -13.02
CA ILE A 186 0.25 -12.67 -13.99
C ILE A 186 -0.15 -12.24 -15.41
N GLU A 187 -1.43 -12.42 -15.78
CA GLU A 187 -1.96 -11.97 -17.08
C GLU A 187 -1.97 -10.44 -17.21
N TYR A 188 -2.37 -9.73 -16.16
CA TYR A 188 -2.41 -8.27 -16.13
C TYR A 188 -1.03 -7.65 -16.37
N ARG A 189 0.02 -8.19 -15.72
CA ARG A 189 1.41 -7.75 -16.00
C ARG A 189 1.84 -8.14 -17.40
N ALA A 190 1.55 -9.36 -17.87
CA ALA A 190 1.92 -9.80 -19.22
C ALA A 190 1.27 -8.93 -20.32
N ALA A 191 0.08 -8.39 -20.06
CA ALA A 191 -0.61 -7.44 -20.93
C ALA A 191 -0.11 -5.98 -20.79
N GLY A 192 0.99 -5.75 -20.06
CA GLY A 192 1.58 -4.42 -19.85
C GLY A 192 0.81 -3.58 -18.84
N TRP A 193 0.42 -4.19 -17.71
CA TRP A 193 -0.36 -3.58 -16.64
C TRP A 193 -1.72 -3.05 -17.11
N LYS A 194 -2.42 -3.86 -17.91
CA LYS A 194 -3.72 -3.52 -18.47
C LYS A 194 -4.64 -4.72 -18.42
N MET A 195 -5.90 -4.45 -18.11
CA MET A 195 -6.95 -5.47 -18.17
C MET A 195 -7.40 -5.65 -19.62
N THR A 196 -7.34 -6.88 -20.12
CA THR A 196 -7.84 -7.20 -21.47
C THR A 196 -9.33 -7.49 -21.43
N ASP A 197 -10.05 -7.34 -22.55
CA ASP A 197 -11.49 -7.65 -22.62
C ASP A 197 -11.79 -9.12 -22.29
N ALA A 198 -10.88 -10.03 -22.64
CA ALA A 198 -11.02 -11.46 -22.35
C ALA A 198 -10.85 -11.74 -20.85
N ALA A 199 -9.80 -11.19 -20.23
CA ALA A 199 -9.56 -11.28 -18.80
C ALA A 199 -10.70 -10.62 -18.00
N GLN A 200 -11.15 -9.43 -18.42
CA GLN A 200 -12.28 -8.73 -17.78
C GLN A 200 -13.53 -9.61 -17.74
N LYS A 201 -13.82 -10.33 -18.84
CA LYS A 201 -14.94 -11.26 -18.87
C LYS A 201 -14.70 -12.46 -17.94
N TYR A 202 -13.54 -13.10 -18.06
CA TYR A 202 -13.24 -14.30 -17.28
C TYR A 202 -13.26 -14.05 -15.76
N TYR A 203 -12.64 -12.97 -15.27
CA TYR A 203 -12.51 -12.70 -13.84
C TYR A 203 -13.68 -11.92 -13.23
N TYR A 204 -14.42 -11.14 -14.02
CA TYR A 204 -15.42 -10.20 -13.49
C TYR A 204 -16.80 -10.25 -14.15
N SER A 205 -17.01 -11.05 -15.20
CA SER A 205 -18.35 -11.16 -15.83
C SER A 205 -19.20 -12.33 -15.35
N GLU A 206 -18.67 -13.22 -14.51
CA GLU A 206 -19.48 -14.22 -13.81
C GLU A 206 -19.99 -13.68 -12.46
N VAL A 207 -20.98 -12.79 -12.55
CA VAL A 207 -22.06 -12.71 -11.56
C VAL A 207 -23.36 -12.44 -12.32
N SER A 208 -24.02 -13.49 -12.80
CA SER A 208 -25.48 -13.57 -13.01
C SER A 208 -25.87 -14.97 -13.54
N GLU A 209 -25.90 -15.97 -12.65
CA GLU A 209 -26.99 -16.96 -12.58
C GLU A 209 -27.36 -17.17 -11.11
#